data_AF-A0A349PLN3-F1
#
_entry.id   AF-A0A349PLN3-F1
#
_cell.length_a   1.000
_cell.length_b   1.000
_cell.length_c   1.000
_cell.angle_alpha   90.00
_cell.angle_beta   90.00
_cell.angle_gamma   90.00
#
_symmetry.space_group_name_H-M   'P 1'
#
loop_
_entity.id
_entity.type
_entity.pdbx_description
1 polymer ?
#
loop_
_entity_poly.entity_id
_entity_poly.type
_entity_poly.pdbx_seq_one_letter_code
_entity_poly.pdbx_strand_id
1 'polypeptide(L)'
;MFEIDFTKHKPNKKQNNAYLCNIRKRLISVTPEEEVRQSLINFLITEKGYPIENIQIEVPMSYFEKGAKGRADILIFDNDENVLCLIECKEPREYLTDNVLEQVERYDKYVKAETTCIVIGSEIHFFAFMKNENKIIKLSEFPTFRTLIENGQVDYFLPEIEEFEKINFIEPLDEDIIDEFYDEGIFGENTEKIYLPFLINLYNFYQDKENKVLGIENVEDIGIKVTKYGNASGGGFFGNYRAFLDYNSNSVVSFAISSMTRGNDFPVHTSLMFAVDMKGKFHLSLELRVDKHIKFNQNKILITHDGTITIGKLGAGKRKDLINFIEERKPELIKDGKIYLGMFEVDKEIKSTDDETKDFIKNCIEYSVIRDEFRENKKAII
;
A
#
# COMPACT_ATOMS: atom_id res chain seq x y z
N MET A 1 9.08 13.86 -6.84
CA MET A 1 8.05 14.15 -5.81
C MET A 1 8.32 15.57 -5.37
N PHE A 2 7.30 16.40 -5.23
CA PHE A 2 7.47 17.78 -4.79
C PHE A 2 6.90 17.92 -3.40
N GLU A 3 7.70 18.40 -2.45
CA GLU A 3 7.21 18.76 -1.12
C GLU A 3 6.94 20.27 -1.08
N ILE A 4 5.69 20.64 -0.86
CA ILE A 4 5.25 22.04 -0.84
C ILE A 4 4.82 22.44 0.56
N ASP A 5 5.42 23.50 1.09
CA ASP A 5 4.96 24.11 2.33
C ASP A 5 3.64 24.86 2.11
N PHE A 6 2.53 24.20 2.45
CA PHE A 6 1.20 24.77 2.36
C PHE A 6 0.85 25.76 3.48
N THR A 7 1.71 25.99 4.48
CA THR A 7 1.39 26.92 5.58
C THR A 7 1.05 28.32 5.10
N LYS A 8 1.77 28.82 4.09
CA LYS A 8 1.51 30.12 3.43
C LYS A 8 0.30 30.14 2.49
N HIS A 9 -0.24 28.97 2.14
CA HIS A 9 -1.35 28.84 1.18
C HIS A 9 -2.65 28.37 1.82
N LYS A 10 -2.71 28.19 3.15
CA LYS A 10 -3.92 27.70 3.81
C LYS A 10 -5.12 28.64 3.58
N PRO A 11 -6.33 28.09 3.36
CA PRO A 11 -7.53 28.90 3.30
C PRO A 11 -7.84 29.55 4.66
N ASN A 12 -8.33 30.79 4.62
CA ASN A 12 -8.76 31.49 5.83
C ASN A 12 -10.03 30.85 6.41
N LYS A 13 -9.93 30.33 7.64
CA LYS A 13 -11.05 29.76 8.39
C LYS A 13 -12.08 30.85 8.75
N LYS A 14 -13.36 30.58 8.47
CA LYS A 14 -14.50 31.44 8.77
C LYS A 14 -15.27 30.91 10.00
N GLN A 15 -16.29 31.65 10.43
CA GLN A 15 -17.20 31.20 11.48
C GLN A 15 -17.83 29.85 11.14
N ASN A 16 -18.25 29.09 12.16
CA ASN A 16 -18.85 27.75 12.04
C ASN A 16 -17.95 26.70 11.36
N ASN A 17 -16.63 26.79 11.54
CA ASN A 17 -15.68 25.79 11.05
C ASN A 17 -15.81 25.55 9.54
N ALA A 18 -15.81 26.63 8.76
CA ALA A 18 -15.96 26.60 7.30
C ALA A 18 -14.82 27.36 6.60
N TYR A 19 -14.48 26.94 5.38
CA TYR A 19 -13.65 27.70 4.45
C TYR A 19 -14.53 28.42 3.43
N LEU A 20 -14.11 29.60 2.96
CA LEU A 20 -14.69 30.22 1.76
C LEU A 20 -13.94 29.69 0.54
N CYS A 21 -14.60 28.88 -0.29
CA CYS A 21 -14.01 28.40 -1.52
C CYS A 21 -14.08 29.50 -2.60
N ASN A 22 -12.92 29.99 -3.02
CA ASN A 22 -12.82 31.11 -3.97
C ASN A 22 -13.31 30.75 -5.38
N ILE A 23 -13.28 29.47 -5.74
CA ILE A 23 -13.75 28.98 -7.06
C ILE A 23 -15.26 28.72 -7.01
N ARG A 24 -15.74 27.93 -6.04
CA ARG A 24 -17.17 27.58 -5.90
C ARG A 24 -18.05 28.72 -5.34
N LYS A 25 -17.44 29.82 -4.88
CA LYS A 25 -18.10 30.99 -4.26
C LYS A 25 -19.08 30.64 -3.13
N ARG A 26 -18.74 29.64 -2.30
CA ARG A 26 -19.57 29.19 -1.17
C ARG A 26 -18.74 28.78 0.04
N LEU A 27 -19.38 28.74 1.21
CA LEU A 27 -18.80 28.15 2.42
C LEU A 27 -18.82 26.63 2.32
N ILE A 28 -17.73 26.00 2.75
CA ILE A 28 -17.50 24.56 2.70
C ILE A 28 -17.00 24.06 4.06
N SER A 29 -17.35 22.83 4.43
CA SER A 29 -16.91 22.22 5.67
C SER A 29 -15.39 22.03 5.70
N VAL A 30 -14.78 22.25 6.86
CA VAL A 30 -13.36 21.98 7.07
C VAL A 30 -13.16 20.47 7.27
N THR A 31 -12.59 19.81 6.26
CA THR A 31 -12.01 18.46 6.37
C THR A 31 -10.52 18.53 6.05
N PRO A 32 -9.70 17.57 6.52
CA PRO A 32 -8.27 17.54 6.20
C PRO A 32 -7.99 17.50 4.69
N GLU A 33 -8.72 16.67 3.95
CA GLU A 33 -8.65 16.58 2.49
C GLU A 33 -9.04 17.90 1.79
N GLU A 34 -10.09 18.59 2.27
CA GLU A 34 -10.50 19.87 1.69
C GLU A 34 -9.51 21.00 2.03
N GLU A 35 -8.83 20.96 3.17
CA GLU A 35 -7.73 21.89 3.49
C GLU A 35 -6.57 21.72 2.51
N VAL A 36 -6.19 20.48 2.16
CA VAL A 36 -5.18 20.19 1.13
C VAL A 36 -5.63 20.75 -0.22
N ARG A 37 -6.86 20.42 -0.65
CA ARG A 37 -7.44 20.89 -1.92
C ARG A 37 -7.41 22.42 -2.05
N GLN A 38 -7.89 23.13 -1.03
CA GLN A 38 -7.90 24.60 -1.05
C GLN A 38 -6.49 25.20 -0.97
N SER A 39 -5.57 24.58 -0.21
CA SER A 39 -4.19 25.05 -0.12
C SER A 39 -3.45 24.89 -1.45
N LEU A 40 -3.66 23.76 -2.13
CA LEU A 40 -3.13 23.53 -3.47
C LEU A 40 -3.66 24.55 -4.47
N ILE A 41 -4.97 24.82 -4.48
CA ILE A 41 -5.57 25.84 -5.36
C ILE A 41 -4.92 27.21 -5.15
N ASN A 42 -4.75 27.63 -3.89
CA ASN A 42 -4.09 28.89 -3.59
C ASN A 42 -2.64 28.91 -4.10
N PHE A 43 -1.87 27.85 -3.87
CA PHE A 43 -0.51 27.70 -4.40
C PHE A 43 -0.45 27.78 -5.94
N LEU A 44 -1.33 27.04 -6.62
CA LEU A 44 -1.42 27.04 -8.08
C LEU A 44 -1.66 28.44 -8.64
N ILE A 45 -2.57 29.19 -8.02
CA ILE A 45 -2.91 30.56 -8.43
C ILE A 45 -1.76 31.53 -8.11
N THR A 46 -1.25 31.52 -6.87
CA THR A 46 -0.35 32.57 -6.40
C THR A 46 1.09 32.38 -6.83
N GLU A 47 1.57 31.13 -6.97
CA GLU A 47 2.99 30.85 -7.24
C GLU A 47 3.23 30.20 -8.60
N LYS A 48 2.27 29.41 -9.10
CA LYS A 48 2.43 28.70 -10.37
C LYS A 48 1.69 29.35 -11.54
N GLY A 49 0.94 30.42 -11.27
CA GLY A 49 0.29 31.27 -12.27
C GLY A 49 -0.90 30.62 -12.98
N TYR A 50 -1.61 29.71 -12.32
CA TYR A 50 -2.81 29.06 -12.85
C TYR A 50 -4.00 30.02 -12.70
N PRO A 51 -4.62 30.50 -13.78
CA PRO A 51 -5.74 31.43 -13.69
C PRO A 51 -6.96 30.75 -13.06
N ILE A 52 -7.73 31.49 -12.26
CA ILE A 52 -8.89 30.95 -11.53
C ILE A 52 -9.94 30.40 -12.49
N GLU A 53 -10.13 31.07 -13.62
CA GLU A 53 -11.07 30.72 -14.68
C GLU A 53 -10.76 29.37 -15.35
N ASN A 54 -9.50 28.92 -15.30
CA ASN A 54 -9.06 27.65 -15.86
C ASN A 54 -9.16 26.49 -14.85
N ILE A 55 -9.61 26.73 -13.62
CA ILE A 55 -9.67 25.72 -12.56
C ILE A 55 -11.14 25.40 -12.24
N GLN A 56 -11.52 24.13 -12.40
CA GLN A 56 -12.80 23.62 -11.90
C GLN A 56 -12.58 22.62 -10.76
N ILE A 57 -13.53 22.56 -9.82
CA ILE A 57 -13.45 21.73 -8.63
C ILE A 57 -14.67 20.80 -8.58
N GLU A 58 -14.47 19.55 -8.15
CA GLU A 58 -15.51 18.56 -7.93
C GLU A 58 -16.33 18.27 -9.19
N VAL A 59 -15.64 18.06 -10.31
CA VAL A 59 -16.24 17.90 -11.63
C VAL A 59 -16.77 16.46 -11.78
N PRO A 60 -18.08 16.25 -11.99
CA PRO A 60 -18.64 14.92 -12.17
C PRO A 60 -18.11 14.24 -13.43
N MET A 61 -17.69 12.97 -13.34
CA MET A 61 -17.23 12.21 -14.51
C MET A 61 -18.32 12.03 -15.57
N SER A 62 -19.59 12.11 -15.16
CA SER A 62 -20.73 12.08 -16.09
C SER A 62 -20.77 13.23 -17.10
N TYR A 63 -19.97 14.29 -16.90
CA TYR A 63 -19.82 15.38 -17.87
C TYR A 63 -19.03 14.95 -19.10
N PHE A 64 -18.11 13.99 -18.94
CA PHE A 64 -17.26 13.47 -20.01
C PHE A 64 -17.86 12.20 -20.64
N GLU A 65 -18.44 11.32 -19.82
CA GLU A 65 -19.07 10.09 -20.30
C GLU A 65 -20.38 9.77 -19.55
N LYS A 66 -21.47 9.61 -20.30
CA LYS A 66 -22.79 9.36 -19.71
C LYS A 66 -22.80 8.08 -18.87
N GLY A 67 -23.10 8.22 -17.58
CA GLY A 67 -23.17 7.10 -16.64
C GLY A 67 -21.87 6.83 -15.89
N ALA A 68 -20.78 7.53 -16.22
CA ALA A 68 -19.55 7.48 -15.45
C ALA A 68 -19.78 7.96 -14.01
N LYS A 69 -19.23 7.21 -13.05
CA LYS A 69 -19.39 7.46 -11.62
C LYS A 69 -18.18 8.20 -11.07
N GLY A 70 -18.42 8.98 -10.01
CA GLY A 70 -17.38 9.70 -9.31
C GLY A 70 -17.23 11.14 -9.80
N ARG A 71 -16.27 11.83 -9.20
CA ARG A 71 -15.94 13.22 -9.47
C ARG A 71 -14.43 13.39 -9.38
N ALA A 72 -13.87 14.22 -10.25
CA ALA A 72 -12.49 14.68 -10.14
C ALA A 72 -12.44 15.83 -9.14
N ASP A 73 -11.42 15.84 -8.30
CA ASP A 73 -11.26 16.89 -7.30
C ASP A 73 -10.98 18.24 -7.95
N ILE A 74 -10.01 18.29 -8.87
CA ILE A 74 -9.70 19.50 -9.63
C ILE A 74 -9.41 19.11 -11.09
N LEU A 75 -9.94 19.89 -12.02
CA LEU A 75 -9.53 19.88 -13.42
C LEU A 75 -8.97 21.24 -13.80
N ILE A 76 -7.85 21.23 -14.51
CA ILE A 76 -7.23 22.42 -15.11
C ILE A 76 -7.48 22.38 -16.61
N PHE A 77 -8.04 23.45 -17.16
CA PHE A 77 -8.36 23.59 -18.57
C PHE A 77 -7.44 24.61 -19.24
N ASP A 78 -7.23 24.49 -20.55
CA ASP A 78 -6.73 25.60 -21.36
C ASP A 78 -7.87 26.56 -21.74
N ASN A 79 -7.59 27.51 -22.64
CA ASN A 79 -8.58 28.48 -23.11
C ASN A 79 -9.55 27.90 -24.16
N ASP A 80 -9.25 26.73 -24.71
CA ASP A 80 -10.05 26.02 -25.71
C ASP A 80 -10.86 24.87 -25.08
N GLU A 81 -10.98 24.84 -23.75
CA GLU A 81 -11.67 23.83 -22.94
C GLU A 81 -11.04 22.42 -23.00
N ASN A 82 -9.79 22.28 -23.45
CA ASN A 82 -9.07 21.01 -23.32
C ASN A 82 -8.58 20.84 -21.88
N VAL A 83 -8.59 19.59 -21.40
CA VAL A 83 -8.14 19.29 -20.03
C VAL A 83 -6.62 19.13 -19.99
N LEU A 84 -5.94 20.10 -19.41
CA LEU A 84 -4.49 20.08 -19.23
C LEU A 84 -4.07 19.15 -18.09
N CYS A 85 -4.83 19.16 -16.98
CA CYS A 85 -4.46 18.39 -15.80
C CYS A 85 -5.67 17.88 -15.02
N LEU A 86 -5.65 16.58 -14.69
CA LEU A 86 -6.53 15.96 -13.72
C LEU A 86 -5.81 15.85 -12.37
N ILE A 87 -6.39 16.39 -11.31
CA ILE A 87 -5.78 16.37 -9.96
C ILE A 87 -6.70 15.64 -8.97
N GLU A 88 -6.12 14.74 -8.18
CA GLU A 88 -6.76 14.06 -7.04
C GLU A 88 -6.06 14.49 -5.73
N CYS A 89 -6.82 14.92 -4.73
CA CYS A 89 -6.29 15.35 -3.43
C CYS A 89 -6.66 14.36 -2.32
N LYS A 90 -5.70 14.00 -1.48
CA LYS A 90 -5.88 13.17 -0.28
C LYS A 90 -5.44 13.92 0.98
N GLU A 91 -6.01 13.51 2.10
CA GLU A 91 -5.67 14.10 3.40
C GLU A 91 -4.21 13.84 3.81
N PRO A 92 -3.64 14.66 4.71
CA PRO A 92 -2.31 14.41 5.25
C PRO A 92 -2.23 13.01 5.90
N ARG A 93 -1.08 12.33 5.73
CA ARG A 93 -0.81 10.97 6.23
C ARG A 93 -1.60 9.85 5.56
N GLU A 94 -2.33 10.16 4.49
CA GLU A 94 -2.73 9.11 3.54
C GLU A 94 -1.47 8.65 2.76
N TYR A 95 -1.55 7.51 2.09
CA TYR A 95 -0.41 6.96 1.35
C TYR A 95 -0.73 6.83 -0.13
N LEU A 96 0.30 6.95 -0.97
CA LEU A 96 0.19 6.69 -2.40
C LEU A 96 0.08 5.18 -2.64
N THR A 97 -1.16 4.68 -2.61
CA THR A 97 -1.48 3.27 -2.87
C THR A 97 -1.93 3.07 -4.31
N ASP A 98 -1.91 1.82 -4.78
CA ASP A 98 -2.39 1.46 -6.12
C ASP A 98 -3.86 1.85 -6.31
N ASN A 99 -4.69 1.80 -5.26
CA ASN A 99 -6.08 2.26 -5.31
C ASN A 99 -6.20 3.76 -5.67
N VAL A 100 -5.26 4.60 -5.21
CA VAL A 100 -5.21 6.02 -5.55
C VAL A 100 -4.81 6.20 -7.01
N LEU A 101 -3.81 5.43 -7.48
CA LEU A 101 -3.39 5.44 -8.87
C LEU A 101 -4.53 4.97 -9.80
N GLU A 102 -5.15 3.84 -9.50
CA GLU A 102 -6.29 3.30 -10.24
C GLU A 102 -7.48 4.26 -10.27
N GLN A 103 -7.70 5.04 -9.20
CA GLN A 103 -8.73 6.06 -9.17
C GLN A 103 -8.45 7.16 -10.22
N VAL A 104 -7.21 7.67 -10.27
CA VAL A 104 -6.80 8.68 -11.24
C VAL A 104 -6.86 8.11 -12.65
N GLU A 105 -6.31 6.92 -12.89
CA GLU A 105 -6.37 6.25 -14.20
C GLU A 105 -7.81 6.04 -14.68
N ARG A 106 -8.72 5.64 -13.78
CA ARG A 106 -10.13 5.47 -14.12
C ARG A 106 -10.77 6.78 -14.54
N TYR A 107 -10.49 7.87 -13.84
CA TYR A 107 -11.01 9.20 -14.20
C TYR A 107 -10.39 9.71 -15.50
N ASP A 108 -9.09 9.50 -15.68
CA ASP A 108 -8.38 9.91 -16.88
C ASP A 108 -8.88 9.18 -18.14
N LYS A 109 -9.36 7.94 -18.04
CA LYS A 109 -10.04 7.25 -19.16
C LYS A 109 -11.22 8.04 -19.74
N TYR A 110 -11.93 8.79 -18.89
CA TYR A 110 -13.06 9.64 -19.31
C TYR A 110 -12.59 11.03 -19.72
N VAL A 111 -11.73 11.63 -18.90
CA VAL A 111 -11.31 13.03 -19.02
C VAL A 111 -10.29 13.23 -20.14
N LYS A 112 -9.39 12.26 -20.33
CA LYS A 112 -8.25 12.28 -21.27
C LYS A 112 -7.37 13.51 -21.07
N ALA A 113 -6.91 13.72 -19.83
CA ALA A 113 -6.07 14.85 -19.52
C ALA A 113 -4.67 14.66 -20.11
N GLU A 114 -4.01 15.77 -20.49
CA GLU A 114 -2.61 15.71 -20.95
C GLU A 114 -1.64 15.31 -19.81
N THR A 115 -2.00 15.66 -18.58
CA THR A 115 -1.24 15.34 -17.37
C THR A 115 -2.15 14.93 -16.21
N THR A 116 -1.60 14.20 -15.25
CA THR A 116 -2.30 13.82 -14.02
C THR A 116 -1.47 14.17 -12.80
N CYS A 117 -2.12 14.52 -11.70
CA CYS A 117 -1.45 14.93 -10.47
C CYS A 117 -2.15 14.32 -9.25
N ILE A 118 -1.36 13.79 -8.32
CA ILE A 118 -1.84 13.29 -7.04
C ILE A 118 -1.19 14.12 -5.93
N VAL A 119 -2.02 14.61 -5.01
CA VAL A 119 -1.58 15.43 -3.88
C VAL A 119 -1.97 14.76 -2.58
N ILE A 120 -0.99 14.49 -1.72
CA ILE A 120 -1.18 13.82 -0.43
C ILE A 120 -0.58 14.71 0.66
N GLY A 121 -1.42 15.38 1.45
CA GLY A 121 -0.90 16.35 2.41
C GLY A 121 -0.13 17.48 1.71
N SER A 122 1.18 17.55 1.91
CA SER A 122 2.11 18.50 1.24
C SER A 122 2.89 17.89 0.07
N GLU A 123 2.78 16.58 -0.14
CA GLU A 123 3.49 15.84 -1.19
C GLU A 123 2.70 15.86 -2.49
N ILE A 124 3.39 16.12 -3.60
CA ILE A 124 2.80 16.17 -4.93
C ILE A 124 3.55 15.24 -5.88
N HIS A 125 2.78 14.39 -6.54
CA HIS A 125 3.22 13.47 -7.57
C HIS A 125 2.57 13.89 -8.89
N PHE A 126 3.38 14.42 -9.80
CA PHE A 126 2.92 14.89 -11.09
C PHE A 126 3.38 13.91 -12.16
N PHE A 127 2.48 13.56 -13.07
CA PHE A 127 2.72 12.61 -14.14
C PHE A 127 2.24 13.17 -15.48
N ALA A 128 2.93 12.81 -16.55
CA ALA A 128 2.53 13.11 -17.92
C ALA A 128 2.46 11.83 -18.75
N PHE A 129 1.55 11.80 -19.72
CA PHE A 129 1.42 10.67 -20.63
C PHE A 129 2.18 10.95 -21.93
N MET A 130 3.26 10.21 -22.18
CA MET A 130 3.98 10.26 -23.45
C MET A 130 3.22 9.45 -24.50
N LYS A 131 2.34 10.13 -25.26
CA LYS A 131 1.51 9.53 -26.31
C LYS A 131 2.32 8.70 -27.34
N ASN A 132 3.53 9.14 -27.67
CA ASN A 132 4.37 8.46 -28.67
C ASN A 132 4.96 7.13 -28.18
N GLU A 133 5.18 7.00 -26.86
CA GLU A 133 5.79 5.80 -26.26
C GLU A 133 4.78 4.95 -25.48
N ASN A 134 3.53 5.43 -25.34
CA ASN A 134 2.50 4.83 -24.49
C ASN A 134 3.00 4.61 -23.05
N LYS A 135 3.71 5.60 -22.50
CA LYS A 135 4.31 5.56 -21.16
C LYS A 135 3.82 6.72 -20.30
N ILE A 136 3.68 6.47 -19.00
CA ILE A 136 3.48 7.50 -17.99
C ILE A 136 4.86 7.85 -17.42
N ILE A 137 5.17 9.15 -17.34
CA ILE A 137 6.42 9.67 -16.79
C ILE A 137 6.14 10.56 -15.60
N LYS A 138 6.96 10.43 -14.54
CA LYS A 138 6.87 11.29 -13.35
C LYS A 138 7.73 12.53 -13.55
N LEU A 139 7.18 13.70 -13.26
CA LEU A 139 7.88 14.96 -13.51
C LEU A 139 8.94 15.24 -12.43
N SER A 140 10.11 15.74 -12.85
CA SER A 140 11.17 16.19 -11.94
C SER A 140 11.06 17.68 -11.57
N GLU A 141 10.27 18.46 -12.32
CA GLU A 141 9.93 19.85 -12.00
C GLU A 141 8.42 20.08 -11.99
N PHE A 142 7.94 20.94 -11.08
CA PHE A 142 6.52 21.26 -10.98
C PHE A 142 6.12 22.27 -12.07
N PRO A 143 5.20 21.92 -12.99
CA PRO A 143 4.89 22.77 -14.14
C PRO A 143 4.11 24.04 -13.75
N THR A 144 4.47 25.16 -14.36
CA THR A 144 3.65 26.39 -14.38
C THR A 144 2.49 26.23 -15.37
N PHE A 145 1.47 27.10 -15.28
CA PHE A 145 0.38 27.11 -16.26
C PHE A 145 0.89 27.32 -17.70
N ARG A 146 1.83 28.25 -17.86
CA ARG A 146 2.48 28.53 -19.14
C ARG A 146 3.14 27.29 -19.74
N THR A 147 3.91 26.56 -18.94
CA THR A 147 4.60 25.34 -19.39
C THR A 147 3.64 24.20 -19.75
N LEU A 148 2.48 24.10 -19.09
CA LEU A 148 1.45 23.12 -19.46
C LEU A 148 0.82 23.44 -20.84
N ILE A 149 0.59 24.73 -21.14
CA ILE A 149 0.03 25.16 -22.42
C ILE A 149 1.04 25.03 -23.56
N GLU A 150 2.27 25.51 -23.35
CA GLU A 150 3.22 25.71 -24.46
C GLU A 150 3.76 24.39 -25.05
N ASN A 151 3.92 23.34 -24.23
CA ASN A 151 4.67 22.18 -24.67
C ASN A 151 3.86 20.88 -24.80
N GLY A 152 2.85 20.60 -23.97
CA GLY A 152 2.06 19.34 -24.01
C GLY A 152 2.85 18.01 -24.04
N GLN A 153 4.18 18.08 -24.06
CA GLN A 153 5.15 17.03 -24.24
C GLN A 153 6.23 17.32 -23.22
N VAL A 154 6.27 16.45 -22.23
CA VAL A 154 7.07 16.62 -21.04
C VAL A 154 8.38 15.86 -21.27
N ASP A 155 9.08 16.20 -22.35
CA ASP A 155 10.25 15.47 -22.89
C ASP A 155 11.49 15.50 -21.97
N TYR A 156 11.47 16.30 -20.90
CA TYR A 156 12.64 16.53 -20.04
C TYR A 156 12.65 15.74 -18.73
N PHE A 157 11.75 14.77 -18.58
CA PHE A 157 11.46 14.21 -17.26
C PHE A 157 11.35 12.68 -17.26
N LEU A 158 12.34 12.01 -17.86
CA LEU A 158 12.52 10.59 -17.63
C LEU A 158 13.19 10.41 -16.26
N PRO A 159 12.51 9.88 -15.23
CA PRO A 159 13.20 9.40 -14.06
C PRO A 159 14.10 8.22 -14.46
N GLU A 160 15.23 8.06 -13.78
CA GLU A 160 15.96 6.80 -13.78
C GLU A 160 14.99 5.72 -13.28
N ILE A 161 14.87 4.64 -14.06
CA ILE A 161 14.19 3.43 -13.58
C ILE A 161 15.16 2.83 -12.57
N GLU A 162 14.91 3.01 -11.27
CA GLU A 162 15.62 2.25 -10.24
C GLU A 162 15.21 0.78 -10.40
N GLU A 163 16.11 -0.01 -10.98
CA GLU A 163 15.96 -1.46 -11.02
C GLU A 163 16.13 -2.01 -9.61
N PHE A 164 15.30 -2.98 -9.24
CA PHE A 164 15.42 -3.64 -7.95
C PHE A 164 16.74 -4.43 -7.90
N GLU A 165 17.66 -4.01 -7.05
CA GLU A 165 18.90 -4.75 -6.78
C GLU A 165 18.74 -5.63 -5.54
N LYS A 166 19.19 -6.89 -5.65
CA LYS A 166 19.16 -7.83 -4.53
C LYS A 166 20.20 -7.43 -3.50
N ILE A 167 19.78 -7.36 -2.24
CA ILE A 167 20.64 -7.01 -1.11
C ILE A 167 21.41 -8.25 -0.64
N ASN A 168 22.69 -8.09 -0.29
CA ASN A 168 23.46 -9.18 0.30
C ASN A 168 22.86 -9.57 1.65
N PHE A 169 22.47 -10.83 1.80
CA PHE A 169 21.90 -11.38 3.03
C PHE A 169 22.88 -12.24 3.83
N ILE A 170 24.10 -12.46 3.32
CA ILE A 170 25.15 -13.23 4.01
C ILE A 170 26.03 -12.28 4.80
N GLU A 171 26.31 -12.63 6.06
CA GLU A 171 27.16 -11.80 6.93
C GLU A 171 28.60 -11.61 6.36
N PRO A 172 29.23 -10.44 6.57
CA PRO A 172 28.71 -9.26 7.26
C PRO A 172 27.65 -8.52 6.42
N LEU A 173 26.62 -8.03 7.10
CA LEU A 173 25.56 -7.24 6.49
C LEU A 173 25.98 -5.76 6.40
N ASP A 174 25.45 -5.06 5.40
CA ASP A 174 25.66 -3.62 5.23
C ASP A 174 24.84 -2.85 6.28
N GLU A 175 25.52 -2.06 7.12
CA GLU A 175 24.88 -1.32 8.21
C GLU A 175 24.01 -0.16 7.68
N ASP A 176 24.41 0.49 6.57
CA ASP A 176 23.64 1.60 6.00
C ASP A 176 22.29 1.10 5.47
N ILE A 177 22.28 -0.09 4.84
CA ILE A 177 21.05 -0.75 4.37
C ILE A 177 20.15 -1.18 5.54
N ILE A 178 20.76 -1.66 6.64
CA ILE A 178 20.00 -2.04 7.83
C ILE A 178 19.32 -0.82 8.46
N ASP A 179 20.03 0.30 8.56
CA ASP A 179 19.49 1.54 9.11
C ASP A 179 18.35 2.07 8.23
N GLU A 180 18.48 2.00 6.89
CA GLU A 180 17.40 2.31 5.95
C GLU A 180 16.15 1.43 6.21
N PHE A 181 16.33 0.13 6.42
CA PHE A 181 15.19 -0.75 6.76
C PHE A 181 14.49 -0.38 8.07
N TYR A 182 15.21 0.16 9.05
CA TYR A 182 14.60 0.64 10.28
C TYR A 182 13.86 1.96 10.07
N ASP A 183 14.47 2.90 9.35
CA ASP A 183 13.90 4.21 9.06
C ASP A 183 12.62 4.11 8.22
N GLU A 184 12.60 3.19 7.24
CA GLU A 184 11.43 2.90 6.42
C GLU A 184 10.37 2.03 7.12
N GLY A 185 10.66 1.54 8.33
CA GLY A 185 9.75 0.68 9.10
C GLY A 185 9.54 -0.70 8.47
N ILE A 186 10.49 -1.17 7.66
CA ILE A 186 10.51 -2.53 7.11
C ILE A 186 10.88 -3.52 8.22
N PHE A 187 11.95 -3.22 8.97
CA PHE A 187 12.36 -3.99 10.14
C PHE A 187 12.15 -3.21 11.44
N GLY A 188 11.97 -3.93 12.55
CA GLY A 188 11.90 -3.33 13.88
C GLY A 188 13.27 -3.30 14.54
N GLU A 189 13.67 -2.14 15.06
CA GLU A 189 14.94 -1.91 15.76
C GLU A 189 15.17 -2.84 16.98
N ASN A 190 14.11 -3.45 17.52
CA ASN A 190 14.21 -4.38 18.65
C ASN A 190 14.11 -5.86 18.25
N THR A 191 14.09 -6.17 16.95
CA THR A 191 14.26 -7.55 16.47
C THR A 191 15.71 -7.98 16.62
N GLU A 192 15.93 -9.21 17.10
CA GLU A 192 17.28 -9.69 17.36
C GLU A 192 18.08 -9.81 16.04
N LYS A 193 19.34 -9.35 16.04
CA LYS A 193 20.18 -9.28 14.83
C LYS A 193 20.36 -10.63 14.11
N ILE A 194 20.25 -11.75 14.84
CA ILE A 194 20.33 -13.10 14.27
C ILE A 194 19.26 -13.37 13.19
N TYR A 195 18.14 -12.65 13.20
CA TYR A 195 17.10 -12.80 12.18
C TYR A 195 17.37 -11.98 10.90
N LEU A 196 18.27 -10.99 10.93
CA LEU A 196 18.48 -10.06 9.80
C LEU A 196 18.89 -10.77 8.50
N PRO A 197 19.84 -11.74 8.47
CA PRO A 197 20.14 -12.49 7.25
C PRO A 197 18.91 -13.12 6.61
N PHE A 198 18.08 -13.78 7.42
CA PHE A 198 16.84 -14.40 6.94
C PHE A 198 15.82 -13.38 6.46
N LEU A 199 15.67 -12.26 7.18
CA LEU A 199 14.72 -11.22 6.83
C LEU A 199 15.10 -10.51 5.53
N ILE A 200 16.38 -10.26 5.29
CA ILE A 200 16.89 -9.69 4.03
C ILE A 200 16.69 -10.69 2.88
N ASN A 201 17.00 -11.97 3.10
CA ASN A 201 16.77 -13.01 2.08
C ASN A 201 15.27 -13.11 1.71
N LEU A 202 14.38 -13.08 2.71
CA LEU A 202 12.95 -13.05 2.49
C LEU A 202 12.49 -11.74 1.83
N TYR A 203 13.11 -10.61 2.19
CA TYR A 203 12.89 -9.29 1.57
C TYR A 203 13.16 -9.32 0.07
N ASN A 204 14.33 -9.84 -0.31
CA ASN A 204 14.72 -10.00 -1.70
C ASN A 204 13.71 -10.82 -2.49
N PHE A 205 13.23 -11.93 -1.93
CA PHE A 205 12.22 -12.75 -2.58
C PHE A 205 10.90 -12.00 -2.79
N TYR A 206 10.37 -11.33 -1.76
CA TYR A 206 9.02 -10.77 -1.87
C TYR A 206 8.96 -9.50 -2.73
N GLN A 207 10.05 -8.73 -2.78
CA GLN A 207 10.16 -7.47 -3.53
C GLN A 207 10.52 -7.63 -5.02
N ASP A 208 11.08 -8.78 -5.41
CA ASP A 208 11.49 -9.05 -6.79
C ASP A 208 10.26 -9.29 -7.70
N LYS A 209 9.78 -8.24 -8.38
CA LYS A 209 8.57 -8.27 -9.23
C LYS A 209 8.57 -9.37 -10.31
N GLU A 210 9.75 -9.75 -10.80
CA GLU A 210 9.90 -10.73 -11.88
C GLU A 210 9.89 -12.18 -11.33
N ASN A 211 10.24 -12.36 -10.06
CA ASN A 211 10.37 -13.66 -9.41
C ASN A 211 9.01 -14.20 -8.89
N LYS A 212 8.00 -14.31 -9.76
CA LYS A 212 6.64 -14.78 -9.42
C LYS A 212 6.63 -16.25 -8.99
N VAL A 213 5.82 -16.57 -7.97
CA VAL A 213 5.60 -17.95 -7.52
C VAL A 213 4.63 -18.67 -8.44
N LEU A 214 5.07 -19.79 -9.00
CA LEU A 214 4.28 -20.62 -9.91
C LEU A 214 4.17 -22.06 -9.37
N GLY A 215 3.13 -22.77 -9.80
CA GLY A 215 2.96 -24.20 -9.50
C GLY A 215 2.31 -24.52 -8.15
N ILE A 216 1.69 -23.54 -7.48
CA ILE A 216 0.77 -23.79 -6.37
C ILE A 216 -0.63 -24.02 -6.96
N GLU A 217 -1.25 -25.16 -6.63
CA GLU A 217 -2.60 -25.48 -7.12
C GLU A 217 -3.63 -24.45 -6.65
N ASN A 218 -4.47 -23.96 -7.58
CA ASN A 218 -5.54 -22.98 -7.32
C ASN A 218 -5.07 -21.66 -6.70
N VAL A 219 -3.78 -21.31 -6.84
CA VAL A 219 -3.22 -20.04 -6.39
C VAL A 219 -2.46 -19.39 -7.55
N GLU A 220 -2.70 -18.09 -7.77
CA GLU A 220 -1.97 -17.28 -8.74
C GLU A 220 -1.25 -16.13 -8.04
N ASP A 221 0.06 -16.00 -8.30
CA ASP A 221 0.84 -14.82 -7.92
C ASP A 221 0.51 -13.65 -8.87
N ILE A 222 -0.30 -12.72 -8.36
CA ILE A 222 -0.77 -11.56 -9.12
C ILE A 222 0.21 -10.37 -9.02
N GLY A 223 1.40 -10.59 -8.44
CA GLY A 223 2.48 -9.61 -8.37
C GLY A 223 2.47 -8.81 -7.07
N ILE A 224 3.11 -7.64 -7.11
CA ILE A 224 3.28 -6.75 -5.97
C ILE A 224 2.34 -5.57 -6.13
N LYS A 225 1.62 -5.24 -5.06
CA LYS A 225 0.79 -4.05 -4.97
C LYS A 225 1.21 -3.15 -3.83
N VAL A 226 1.14 -1.84 -4.04
CA VAL A 226 1.38 -0.85 -2.99
C VAL A 226 0.06 -0.58 -2.28
N THR A 227 -0.01 -0.92 -1.00
CA THR A 227 -1.27 -0.80 -0.24
C THR A 227 -1.03 -0.56 1.25
N LYS A 228 -2.10 -0.28 1.97
CA LYS A 228 -2.11 -0.11 3.43
C LYS A 228 -3.12 -1.07 4.05
N TYR A 229 -2.69 -1.85 5.02
CA TYR A 229 -3.61 -2.67 5.82
C TYR A 229 -3.76 -2.15 7.23
N GLY A 230 -5.01 -2.06 7.70
CA GLY A 230 -5.33 -1.78 9.08
C GLY A 230 -5.42 -3.06 9.91
N ASN A 231 -5.06 -2.98 11.19
CA ASN A 231 -5.45 -3.98 12.18
C ASN A 231 -6.63 -3.49 13.04
N ALA A 232 -7.27 -4.40 13.77
CA ALA A 232 -8.43 -4.07 14.61
C ALA A 232 -8.12 -3.11 15.77
N SER A 233 -6.83 -2.86 16.04
CA SER A 233 -6.34 -1.93 17.06
C SER A 233 -6.03 -0.54 16.52
N GLY A 234 -6.25 -0.28 15.22
CA GLY A 234 -6.05 1.02 14.58
C GLY A 234 -4.65 1.26 14.02
N GLY A 235 -3.74 0.27 14.07
CA GLY A 235 -2.44 0.34 13.39
C GLY A 235 -2.61 0.16 11.88
N GLY A 236 -1.89 0.94 11.08
CA GLY A 236 -1.88 0.86 9.61
C GLY A 236 -0.48 0.53 9.10
N PHE A 237 -0.39 -0.46 8.20
CA PHE A 237 0.86 -0.96 7.63
C PHE A 237 0.87 -0.70 6.14
N PHE A 238 1.46 0.42 5.75
CA PHE A 238 1.67 0.77 4.34
C PHE A 238 2.96 0.14 3.82
N GLY A 239 2.94 -0.30 2.57
CA GLY A 239 4.13 -0.76 1.88
C GLY A 239 3.80 -1.63 0.67
N ASN A 240 4.83 -2.31 0.17
CA ASN A 240 4.70 -3.30 -0.89
C ASN A 240 4.19 -4.61 -0.32
N TYR A 241 3.14 -5.15 -0.93
CA TYR A 241 2.63 -6.46 -0.61
C TYR A 241 2.62 -7.34 -1.85
N ARG A 242 3.26 -8.50 -1.77
CA ARG A 242 3.07 -9.53 -2.78
C ARG A 242 1.72 -10.18 -2.60
N ALA A 243 0.91 -10.21 -3.65
CA ALA A 243 -0.47 -10.64 -3.60
C ALA A 243 -0.68 -11.94 -4.36
N PHE A 244 -1.51 -12.81 -3.79
CA PHE A 244 -1.86 -14.12 -4.32
C PHE A 244 -3.38 -14.23 -4.40
N LEU A 245 -3.91 -14.53 -5.58
CA LEU A 245 -5.32 -14.89 -5.77
C LEU A 245 -5.49 -16.36 -5.42
N ASP A 246 -6.24 -16.65 -4.36
CA ASP A 246 -6.68 -18.01 -4.03
C ASP A 246 -8.07 -18.26 -4.64
N TYR A 247 -8.09 -19.14 -5.64
CA TYR A 247 -9.32 -19.50 -6.36
C TYR A 247 -10.28 -20.32 -5.50
N ASN A 248 -9.80 -21.00 -4.45
CA ASN A 248 -10.66 -21.82 -3.59
C ASN A 248 -11.57 -20.95 -2.72
N SER A 249 -11.00 -19.93 -2.07
CA SER A 249 -11.74 -18.99 -1.23
C SER A 249 -12.27 -17.78 -1.99
N ASN A 250 -11.85 -17.59 -3.25
CA ASN A 250 -12.12 -16.39 -4.03
C ASN A 250 -11.71 -15.11 -3.26
N SER A 251 -10.48 -15.14 -2.73
CA SER A 251 -9.87 -14.06 -1.95
C SER A 251 -8.47 -13.75 -2.45
N VAL A 252 -8.00 -12.54 -2.18
CA VAL A 252 -6.60 -12.15 -2.40
C VAL A 252 -5.89 -12.14 -1.07
N VAL A 253 -4.86 -12.97 -0.91
CA VAL A 253 -3.99 -12.98 0.26
C VAL A 253 -2.71 -12.24 -0.07
N SER A 254 -2.35 -11.26 0.77
CA SER A 254 -1.22 -10.35 0.53
C SER A 254 -0.19 -10.46 1.64
N PHE A 255 1.07 -10.66 1.27
CA PHE A 255 2.22 -10.84 2.16
C PHE A 255 3.12 -9.60 2.16
N ALA A 256 3.53 -9.15 3.35
CA ALA A 256 4.63 -8.18 3.51
C ALA A 256 5.43 -8.44 4.79
N ILE A 257 6.58 -7.78 4.88
CA ILE A 257 7.37 -7.62 6.10
C ILE A 257 7.21 -6.17 6.55
N SER A 258 6.92 -5.96 7.83
CA SER A 258 6.84 -4.61 8.38
C SER A 258 7.12 -4.63 9.88
N SER A 259 7.66 -3.50 10.36
CA SER A 259 7.86 -3.23 11.77
C SER A 259 6.54 -2.82 12.42
N MET A 260 6.25 -3.35 13.61
CA MET A 260 5.04 -2.99 14.35
C MET A 260 5.36 -2.06 15.51
N THR A 261 4.76 -0.87 15.50
CA THR A 261 4.76 0.04 16.65
C THR A 261 3.46 -0.16 17.45
N ARG A 262 3.56 -0.19 18.79
CA ARG A 262 2.39 -0.26 19.70
C ARG A 262 2.17 1.04 20.47
N GLY A 263 2.41 2.17 19.81
CA GLY A 263 2.41 3.50 20.42
C GLY A 263 3.82 3.91 20.88
N ASN A 264 3.93 5.13 21.42
CA ASN A 264 5.20 5.69 21.89
C ASN A 264 5.81 4.81 22.98
N ASP A 265 7.14 4.63 22.94
CA ASP A 265 7.96 3.91 23.92
C ASP A 265 7.74 2.38 24.01
N PHE A 266 6.99 1.78 23.08
CA PHE A 266 6.88 0.31 22.98
C PHE A 266 7.94 -0.25 22.05
N PRO A 267 8.50 -1.44 22.35
CA PRO A 267 9.49 -2.05 21.49
C PRO A 267 8.90 -2.39 20.12
N VAL A 268 9.65 -2.05 19.08
CA VAL A 268 9.31 -2.22 17.67
C VAL A 268 9.97 -3.50 17.17
N HIS A 269 9.14 -4.50 16.84
CA HIS A 269 9.60 -5.79 16.32
C HIS A 269 9.12 -5.98 14.88
N THR A 270 9.89 -6.73 14.09
CA THR A 270 9.52 -7.17 12.75
C THR A 270 8.43 -8.25 12.81
N SER A 271 7.44 -8.12 11.93
CA SER A 271 6.39 -9.12 11.74
C SER A 271 6.20 -9.46 10.27
N LEU A 272 5.92 -10.74 9.99
CA LEU A 272 5.40 -11.16 8.68
C LEU A 272 3.89 -11.00 8.70
N MET A 273 3.35 -10.24 7.75
CA MET A 273 1.95 -9.84 7.69
C MET A 273 1.26 -10.51 6.52
N PHE A 274 0.13 -11.16 6.80
CA PHE A 274 -0.75 -11.71 5.78
C PHE A 274 -2.15 -11.13 5.92
N ALA A 275 -2.52 -10.31 4.95
CA ALA A 275 -3.84 -9.72 4.85
C ALA A 275 -4.71 -10.48 3.85
N VAL A 276 -6.00 -10.56 4.11
CA VAL A 276 -6.99 -11.19 3.24
C VAL A 276 -7.96 -10.11 2.75
N ASP A 277 -8.16 -10.06 1.44
CA ASP A 277 -9.21 -9.28 0.79
C ASP A 277 -10.26 -10.24 0.23
N MET A 278 -11.49 -10.08 0.71
CA MET A 278 -12.66 -10.74 0.13
C MET A 278 -13.69 -9.68 -0.28
N LYS A 279 -13.92 -9.58 -1.60
CA LYS A 279 -14.92 -8.68 -2.20
C LYS A 279 -14.73 -7.20 -1.80
N GLY A 280 -13.49 -6.74 -1.70
CA GLY A 280 -13.15 -5.36 -1.33
C GLY A 280 -13.27 -5.09 0.17
N LYS A 281 -13.44 -6.12 1.01
CA LYS A 281 -13.31 -6.03 2.46
C LYS A 281 -11.97 -6.64 2.87
N PHE A 282 -11.14 -5.79 3.45
CA PHE A 282 -9.76 -6.10 3.79
C PHE A 282 -9.62 -6.34 5.30
N HIS A 283 -8.81 -7.32 5.66
CA HIS A 283 -8.48 -7.60 7.07
C HIS A 283 -7.08 -8.20 7.20
N LEU A 284 -6.28 -7.70 8.14
CA LEU A 284 -5.00 -8.33 8.51
C LEU A 284 -5.28 -9.64 9.28
N SER A 285 -5.25 -10.77 8.57
CA SER A 285 -5.66 -12.07 9.13
C SER A 285 -4.59 -12.67 10.05
N LEU A 286 -3.33 -12.57 9.67
CA LEU A 286 -2.21 -13.18 10.36
C LEU A 286 -1.03 -12.20 10.49
N GLU A 287 -0.50 -12.12 11.71
CA GLU A 287 0.69 -11.37 12.07
C GLU A 287 1.63 -12.35 12.77
N LEU A 288 2.81 -12.56 12.19
CA LEU A 288 3.84 -13.45 12.72
C LEU A 288 5.02 -12.61 13.22
N ARG A 289 5.00 -12.25 14.50
CA ARG A 289 6.18 -11.62 15.11
C ARG A 289 7.39 -12.56 15.04
N VAL A 290 8.45 -12.10 14.39
CA VAL A 290 9.64 -12.88 14.03
C VAL A 290 10.23 -13.59 15.26
N ASP A 291 10.55 -12.85 16.31
CA ASP A 291 11.22 -13.36 17.52
C ASP A 291 10.37 -14.44 18.27
N LYS A 292 9.05 -14.44 18.03
CA LYS A 292 8.12 -15.39 18.65
C LYS A 292 7.90 -16.64 17.80
N HIS A 293 7.77 -16.47 16.50
CA HIS A 293 7.23 -17.48 15.58
C HIS A 293 8.28 -18.14 14.70
N ILE A 294 9.49 -17.58 14.67
CA ILE A 294 10.63 -18.11 13.93
C ILE A 294 11.65 -18.67 14.91
N LYS A 295 12.17 -19.87 14.61
CA LYS A 295 13.17 -20.55 15.43
C LYS A 295 14.28 -21.12 14.56
N PHE A 296 15.51 -20.83 14.93
CA PHE A 296 16.69 -21.47 14.34
C PHE A 296 16.94 -22.82 15.02
N ASN A 297 17.19 -23.84 14.20
CA ASN A 297 17.64 -25.15 14.64
C ASN A 297 18.75 -25.62 13.70
N GLN A 298 19.99 -25.61 14.19
CA GLN A 298 21.18 -25.90 13.39
C GLN A 298 21.22 -25.00 12.13
N ASN A 299 21.16 -25.58 10.94
CA ASN A 299 21.17 -24.87 9.66
C ASN A 299 19.76 -24.60 9.09
N LYS A 300 18.72 -24.70 9.92
CA LYS A 300 17.33 -24.55 9.48
C LYS A 300 16.57 -23.51 10.28
N ILE A 301 15.64 -22.86 9.60
CA ILE A 301 14.74 -21.85 10.13
C ILE A 301 13.34 -22.43 10.06
N LEU A 302 12.70 -22.63 11.21
CA LEU A 302 11.35 -23.16 11.32
C LEU A 302 10.37 -22.03 11.64
N ILE A 303 9.29 -21.92 10.84
CA ILE A 303 8.25 -20.91 11.01
C ILE A 303 6.96 -21.61 11.47
N THR A 304 6.47 -21.24 12.66
CA THR A 304 5.27 -21.83 13.25
C THR A 304 4.40 -20.80 13.97
N HIS A 305 3.11 -21.09 14.13
CA HIS A 305 2.18 -20.28 14.90
C HIS A 305 1.47 -21.07 16.01
N ASP A 306 1.13 -20.40 17.11
CA ASP A 306 0.65 -21.01 18.38
C ASP A 306 -0.89 -21.01 18.52
N GLY A 307 -1.60 -20.69 17.44
CA GLY A 307 -3.06 -20.56 17.41
C GLY A 307 -3.64 -19.33 18.10
N THR A 308 -2.81 -18.36 18.54
CA THR A 308 -3.33 -17.09 19.08
C THR A 308 -4.22 -16.37 18.06
N ILE A 309 -5.39 -15.91 18.51
CA ILE A 309 -6.36 -15.26 17.63
C ILE A 309 -7.23 -14.26 18.40
N THR A 310 -7.60 -13.18 17.72
CA THR A 310 -8.56 -12.18 18.18
C THR A 310 -9.78 -12.21 17.25
N ILE A 311 -10.98 -12.17 17.82
CA ILE A 311 -12.26 -12.27 17.13
C ILE A 311 -12.94 -10.89 17.11
N GLY A 312 -12.27 -9.91 16.47
CA GLY A 312 -12.74 -8.52 16.43
C GLY A 312 -13.05 -7.96 17.83
N LYS A 313 -14.23 -7.34 17.99
CA LYS A 313 -14.68 -6.75 19.26
C LYS A 313 -14.96 -7.77 20.37
N LEU A 314 -15.05 -9.07 20.05
CA LEU A 314 -15.25 -10.13 21.04
C LEU A 314 -13.96 -10.47 21.82
N GLY A 315 -12.82 -9.87 21.43
CA GLY A 315 -11.54 -10.07 22.11
C GLY A 315 -10.86 -11.38 21.73
N ALA A 316 -10.03 -11.91 22.63
CA ALA A 316 -9.21 -13.08 22.37
C ALA A 316 -10.04 -14.37 22.27
N GLY A 317 -9.80 -15.17 21.23
CA GLY A 317 -10.37 -16.50 21.07
C GLY A 317 -9.55 -17.57 21.79
N LYS A 318 -10.18 -18.72 22.08
CA LYS A 318 -9.47 -19.88 22.64
C LYS A 318 -8.60 -20.52 21.56
N ARG A 319 -7.29 -20.63 21.83
CA ARG A 319 -6.31 -21.26 20.92
C ARG A 319 -6.71 -22.67 20.51
N LYS A 320 -7.17 -23.47 21.47
CA LYS A 320 -7.60 -24.86 21.24
C LYS A 320 -8.77 -24.93 20.25
N ASP A 321 -9.73 -24.01 20.34
CA ASP A 321 -10.85 -23.99 19.41
C ASP A 321 -10.38 -23.75 17.97
N LEU A 322 -9.41 -22.85 17.77
CA LEU A 322 -8.85 -22.60 16.44
C LEU A 322 -8.05 -23.81 15.93
N ILE A 323 -7.21 -24.41 16.79
CA ILE A 323 -6.42 -25.59 16.41
C ILE A 323 -7.35 -26.73 15.99
N ASN A 324 -8.35 -27.07 16.80
CA ASN A 324 -9.33 -28.09 16.47
C ASN A 324 -10.05 -27.77 15.14
N PHE A 325 -10.43 -26.51 14.92
CA PHE A 325 -11.08 -26.07 13.68
C PHE A 325 -10.19 -26.28 12.44
N ILE A 326 -8.89 -26.10 12.58
CA ILE A 326 -7.89 -26.35 11.54
C ILE A 326 -7.67 -27.86 11.35
N GLU A 327 -7.52 -28.64 12.43
CA GLU A 327 -7.34 -30.09 12.36
C GLU A 327 -8.47 -30.80 11.59
N GLU A 328 -9.70 -30.32 11.72
CA GLU A 328 -10.86 -30.84 10.98
C GLU A 328 -10.83 -30.56 9.47
N ARG A 329 -10.10 -29.53 9.03
CA ARG A 329 -10.14 -29.00 7.65
C ARG A 329 -8.86 -29.21 6.87
N LYS A 330 -7.73 -28.99 7.55
CA LYS A 330 -6.35 -29.00 7.04
C LYS A 330 -5.41 -29.59 8.10
N PRO A 331 -5.56 -30.87 8.46
CA PRO A 331 -4.72 -31.51 9.48
C PRO A 331 -3.22 -31.46 9.15
N GLU A 332 -2.85 -31.36 7.87
CA GLU A 332 -1.47 -31.21 7.40
C GLU A 332 -0.78 -29.92 7.88
N LEU A 333 -1.55 -28.88 8.22
CA LEU A 333 -1.02 -27.65 8.81
C LEU A 333 -0.63 -27.82 10.27
N ILE A 334 -1.03 -28.91 10.94
CA ILE A 334 -0.77 -29.09 12.37
C ILE A 334 0.37 -30.09 12.58
N LYS A 335 1.45 -29.62 13.21
CA LYS A 335 2.59 -30.43 13.63
C LYS A 335 2.91 -30.13 15.10
N ASP A 336 2.96 -31.17 15.93
CA ASP A 336 3.24 -31.07 17.37
C ASP A 336 2.37 -30.03 18.10
N GLY A 337 1.08 -29.96 17.74
CA GLY A 337 0.11 -29.03 18.33
C GLY A 337 0.32 -27.55 17.95
N LYS A 338 1.15 -27.27 16.94
CA LYS A 338 1.36 -25.93 16.36
C LYS A 338 0.98 -25.91 14.90
N ILE A 339 0.68 -24.72 14.40
CA ILE A 339 0.49 -24.49 12.97
C ILE A 339 1.86 -24.40 12.31
N TYR A 340 2.19 -25.34 11.44
CA TYR A 340 3.39 -25.36 10.62
C TYR A 340 3.18 -24.47 9.39
N LEU A 341 4.10 -23.52 9.18
CA LEU A 341 4.01 -22.60 8.05
C LEU A 341 5.12 -22.85 7.04
N GLY A 342 6.35 -23.08 7.47
CA GLY A 342 7.42 -23.38 6.53
C GLY A 342 8.75 -23.65 7.21
N MET A 343 9.72 -24.04 6.40
CA MET A 343 11.08 -24.29 6.85
C MET A 343 12.06 -23.89 5.75
N PHE A 344 13.08 -23.12 6.10
CA PHE A 344 14.12 -22.68 5.17
C PHE A 344 15.50 -23.09 5.68
N GLU A 345 16.48 -23.18 4.78
CA GLU A 345 17.89 -23.29 5.16
C GLU A 345 18.47 -21.89 5.34
N VAL A 346 19.36 -21.70 6.32
CA VAL A 346 19.84 -20.36 6.70
C VAL A 346 20.61 -19.68 5.56
N ASP A 347 21.47 -20.44 4.87
CA ASP A 347 22.39 -19.92 3.85
C ASP A 347 21.90 -20.12 2.40
N LYS A 348 20.68 -20.65 2.21
CA LYS A 348 20.09 -20.86 0.88
C LYS A 348 19.26 -19.64 0.50
N GLU A 349 19.56 -19.05 -0.65
CA GLU A 349 18.73 -17.98 -1.25
C GLU A 349 17.28 -18.48 -1.42
N ILE A 350 16.30 -17.70 -0.99
CA ILE A 350 14.88 -18.02 -1.15
C ILE A 350 14.46 -17.73 -2.58
N LYS A 351 14.07 -18.77 -3.33
CA LYS A 351 13.60 -18.63 -4.73
C LYS A 351 12.15 -19.04 -4.86
N SER A 352 11.41 -18.39 -5.76
CA SER A 352 10.02 -18.73 -6.06
C SER A 352 9.84 -20.15 -6.61
N THR A 353 10.90 -20.70 -7.21
CA THR A 353 10.93 -22.03 -7.80
C THR A 353 11.13 -23.15 -6.79
N ASP A 354 11.64 -22.84 -5.59
CA ASP A 354 11.91 -23.80 -4.54
C ASP A 354 10.60 -24.34 -3.94
N ASP A 355 10.56 -25.64 -3.64
CA ASP A 355 9.37 -26.26 -3.06
C ASP A 355 9.13 -25.77 -1.63
N GLU A 356 10.18 -25.45 -0.87
CA GLU A 356 10.05 -24.87 0.47
C GLU A 356 9.35 -23.51 0.45
N THR A 357 9.63 -22.69 -0.57
CA THR A 357 8.97 -21.39 -0.77
C THR A 357 7.51 -21.58 -1.13
N LYS A 358 7.20 -22.50 -2.06
CA LYS A 358 5.82 -22.80 -2.45
C LYS A 358 5.00 -23.31 -1.27
N ASP A 359 5.57 -24.22 -0.48
CA ASP A 359 4.95 -24.75 0.73
C ASP A 359 4.70 -23.64 1.75
N PHE A 360 5.67 -22.75 1.96
CA PHE A 360 5.51 -21.62 2.88
C PHE A 360 4.38 -20.68 2.48
N ILE A 361 4.33 -20.29 1.20
CA ILE A 361 3.27 -19.43 0.68
C ILE A 361 1.92 -20.13 0.76
N LYS A 362 1.82 -21.38 0.31
CA LYS A 362 0.59 -22.18 0.38
C LYS A 362 0.06 -22.28 1.81
N ASN A 363 0.89 -22.68 2.76
CA ASN A 363 0.48 -22.85 4.16
C ASN A 363 0.02 -21.53 4.78
N CYS A 364 0.71 -20.42 4.47
CA CYS A 364 0.31 -19.10 4.95
C CYS A 364 -1.02 -18.62 4.35
N ILE A 365 -1.28 -18.88 3.06
CA ILE A 365 -2.56 -18.59 2.39
C ILE A 365 -3.69 -19.38 3.04
N GLU A 366 -3.56 -20.72 3.07
CA GLU A 366 -4.58 -21.61 3.64
C GLU A 366 -4.88 -21.26 5.10
N TYR A 367 -3.83 -21.04 5.89
CA TYR A 367 -3.99 -20.66 7.29
C TYR A 367 -4.67 -19.30 7.46
N SER A 368 -4.33 -18.30 6.63
CA SER A 368 -4.93 -16.96 6.71
C SER A 368 -6.43 -16.99 6.39
N VAL A 369 -6.84 -17.76 5.38
CA VAL A 369 -8.25 -17.94 5.02
C VAL A 369 -9.01 -18.66 6.13
N ILE A 370 -8.50 -19.80 6.62
CA ILE A 370 -9.15 -20.59 7.68
C ILE A 370 -9.31 -19.79 8.98
N ARG A 371 -8.35 -18.91 9.30
CA ARG A 371 -8.45 -18.01 10.46
C ARG A 371 -9.62 -17.04 10.32
N ASP A 372 -9.88 -16.52 9.12
CA ASP A 372 -10.98 -15.59 8.89
C ASP A 372 -12.33 -16.30 8.91
N GLU A 373 -12.43 -17.48 8.29
CA GLU A 373 -13.62 -18.34 8.41
C GLU A 373 -13.94 -18.66 9.88
N PHE A 374 -12.92 -19.00 10.69
CA PHE A 374 -13.11 -19.23 12.12
C PHE A 374 -13.66 -17.99 12.84
N ARG A 375 -13.15 -16.80 12.53
CA ARG A 375 -13.65 -15.54 13.10
C ARG A 375 -15.09 -15.28 12.72
N GLU A 376 -15.47 -15.52 11.46
CA GLU A 376 -16.84 -15.37 10.98
C GLU A 376 -17.79 -16.35 11.67
N ASN A 377 -17.42 -17.62 11.75
CA ASN A 377 -18.19 -18.65 12.46
C ASN A 377 -18.43 -18.29 13.93
N LYS A 378 -17.39 -17.79 14.63
CA LYS A 378 -17.54 -17.38 16.03
C LYS A 378 -18.43 -16.14 16.20
N LYS A 379 -18.39 -15.19 15.24
CA LYS A 379 -19.27 -14.02 15.25
C LYS A 379 -20.73 -14.37 14.95
N ALA A 380 -21.00 -15.44 14.20
CA ALA A 380 -22.36 -15.85 13.85
C ALA A 380 -23.09 -16.62 14.98
N ILE A 381 -22.36 -17.14 15.95
CA ILE A 381 -22.91 -17.92 17.09
C ILE A 381 -23.34 -17.01 18.26
N ILE A 382 -22.97 -15.73 18.22
CA ILE A 382 -23.24 -14.70 19.25
C ILE A 382 -24.23 -13.70 18.66
#